data_AF-A0A0N1J286-F1
#
_entry.id   AF-A0A0N1J286-F1
#
_cell.length_a   1.000
_cell.length_b   1.000
_cell.length_c   1.000
_cell.angle_alpha   90.00
_cell.angle_beta   90.00
_cell.angle_gamma   90.00
#
_symmetry.space_group_name_H-M   'P 1'
#
loop_
_entity.id
_entity.type
_entity.pdbx_description
1 polymer ?
#
loop_
_entity_poly.entity_id
_entity_poly.type
_entity_poly.pdbx_seq_one_letter_code
_entity_poly.pdbx_strand_id
1 'polypeptide(L)'
;MAVTKFGLLTLLSASAVRVSGDSGLQRPARDAVLNQATPQGCFSTLPSKASLVQEGTFMATGQCLSQCQNKNKSVAILYASKCYCSESYPARLSIHTR
;
A
#
# COMPACT_ATOMS: atom_id res chain seq x y z
N MET A 1 -48.44 18.53 40.49
CA MET A 1 -47.67 18.65 39.23
C MET A 1 -46.25 18.19 39.51
N ALA A 2 -45.78 17.11 38.90
CA ALA A 2 -44.37 16.73 38.92
C ALA A 2 -44.09 15.95 37.63
N VAL A 3 -43.38 16.59 36.70
CA VAL A 3 -42.98 16.01 35.42
C VAL A 3 -41.53 15.57 35.57
N THR A 4 -41.30 14.28 35.80
CA THR A 4 -39.95 13.74 35.90
C THR A 4 -39.42 13.48 34.50
N LYS A 5 -38.47 14.31 34.08
CA LYS A 5 -37.86 14.32 32.76
C LYS A 5 -36.85 13.15 32.65
N PHE A 6 -37.25 12.04 32.03
CA PHE A 6 -36.34 10.94 31.74
C PHE A 6 -35.44 11.32 30.55
N GLY A 7 -34.16 11.59 30.84
CA GLY A 7 -33.14 11.85 29.84
C GLY A 7 -32.84 10.59 29.03
N LEU A 8 -32.98 10.70 27.71
CA LEU A 8 -32.68 9.66 26.73
C LEU A 8 -31.15 9.58 26.51
N LEU A 9 -30.50 8.55 27.04
CA LEU A 9 -29.10 8.23 26.75
C LEU A 9 -29.04 7.31 25.53
N THR A 10 -28.86 7.87 24.34
CA THR A 10 -28.55 7.11 23.12
C THR A 10 -27.08 6.68 23.14
N LEU A 11 -26.82 5.41 23.43
CA LEU A 11 -25.50 4.78 23.26
C LEU A 11 -25.23 4.57 21.77
N LEU A 12 -24.48 5.48 21.14
CA LEU A 12 -23.91 5.23 19.82
C LEU A 12 -22.72 4.26 19.96
N SER A 13 -22.94 2.98 19.69
CA SER A 13 -21.86 2.00 19.56
C SER A 13 -21.12 2.21 18.23
N ALA A 14 -20.08 3.06 18.24
CA ALA A 14 -19.16 3.17 17.13
C ALA A 14 -18.27 1.93 17.08
N SER A 15 -18.63 0.96 16.24
CA SER A 15 -17.78 -0.19 15.95
C SER A 15 -16.59 0.27 15.10
N ALA A 16 -15.49 0.64 15.74
CA ALA A 16 -14.23 0.87 15.04
C ALA A 16 -13.68 -0.49 14.56
N VAL A 17 -13.87 -0.80 13.27
CA VAL A 17 -13.19 -1.93 12.62
C VAL A 17 -11.69 -1.68 12.71
N ARG A 18 -11.00 -2.43 13.56
CA ARG A 18 -9.54 -2.36 13.66
C ARG A 18 -8.95 -3.32 12.63
N VAL A 19 -8.37 -2.76 11.57
CA VAL A 19 -7.49 -3.52 10.67
C VAL A 19 -6.12 -3.58 11.34
N SER A 20 -5.75 -4.75 11.86
CA SER A 20 -4.40 -4.98 12.37
C SER A 20 -3.46 -5.12 11.18
N GLY A 21 -2.65 -4.10 10.92
CA GLY A 21 -1.52 -4.22 10.00
C GLY A 21 -0.42 -5.05 10.65
N ASP A 22 0.18 -5.96 9.89
CA ASP A 22 1.36 -6.72 10.33
C ASP A 22 2.50 -5.76 10.71
N SER A 23 3.05 -5.93 11.90
CA SER A 23 4.06 -5.04 12.50
C SER A 23 5.39 -5.00 11.72
N GLY A 24 5.58 -5.88 10.73
CA GLY A 24 6.72 -5.88 9.81
C GLY A 24 6.46 -5.16 8.48
N LEU A 25 5.25 -4.66 8.23
CA LEU A 25 4.89 -4.00 6.97
C LEU A 25 5.14 -2.49 7.04
N GLN A 26 5.99 -2.00 6.13
CA GLN A 26 6.26 -0.58 5.97
C GLN A 26 4.98 0.18 5.58
N ARG A 27 4.61 1.19 6.39
CA ARG A 27 3.50 2.09 6.05
C ARG A 27 3.75 2.73 4.69
N PRO A 28 2.81 2.63 3.74
CA PRO A 28 2.88 3.36 2.48
C PRO A 28 3.03 4.87 2.72
N ALA A 29 3.66 5.58 1.79
CA ALA A 29 3.73 7.04 1.81
C ALA A 29 2.34 7.67 1.58
N ARG A 30 1.46 6.97 0.86
CA ARG A 30 0.06 7.35 0.61
C ARG A 30 -0.87 6.16 0.74
N ASP A 31 -2.08 6.42 1.25
CA ASP A 31 -3.13 5.42 1.36
C ASP A 31 -3.46 4.83 -0.02
N ALA A 32 -3.67 3.52 -0.04
CA ALA A 32 -4.08 2.84 -1.26
C ALA A 32 -5.50 3.25 -1.64
N VAL A 33 -5.67 3.66 -2.90
CA VAL A 33 -6.99 3.90 -3.48
C VAL A 33 -7.40 2.67 -4.27
N LEU A 34 -8.61 2.16 -4.01
CA LEU A 34 -9.12 0.97 -4.69
C LEU A 34 -9.07 1.14 -6.21
N ASN A 35 -8.58 0.12 -6.91
CA ASN A 35 -8.43 0.09 -8.36
C ASN A 35 -7.51 1.19 -8.95
N GLN A 36 -6.65 1.80 -8.13
CA GLN A 36 -5.70 2.78 -8.60
C GLN A 36 -4.26 2.36 -8.29
N ALA A 37 -3.37 2.68 -9.22
CA ALA A 37 -1.95 2.68 -8.95
C ALA A 37 -1.64 3.87 -8.03
N THR A 38 -1.14 3.61 -6.82
CA THR A 38 -0.67 4.66 -5.92
C THR A 38 0.86 4.72 -6.00
N PRO A 39 1.48 5.72 -6.65
CA PRO A 39 2.93 5.87 -6.64
C PRO A 39 3.43 6.15 -5.22
N GLN A 40 4.42 5.38 -4.78
CA GLN A 40 4.96 5.48 -3.41
C GLN A 40 6.32 6.19 -3.34
N GLY A 41 6.90 6.52 -4.50
CA GLY A 41 8.16 7.25 -4.62
C GLY A 41 9.25 6.45 -5.32
N CYS A 42 10.43 7.06 -5.39
CA CYS A 42 11.66 6.45 -5.89
C CYS A 42 12.49 5.97 -4.70
N PHE A 43 12.94 4.72 -4.76
CA PHE A 43 13.78 4.10 -3.75
C PHE A 43 15.14 3.76 -4.36
N SER A 44 16.21 3.87 -3.59
CA SER A 44 17.58 3.55 -4.06
C SER A 44 17.90 2.05 -4.06
N THR A 45 17.06 1.22 -3.43
CA THR A 45 17.29 -0.23 -3.27
C THR A 45 16.03 -1.02 -3.57
N LEU A 46 16.21 -2.29 -3.93
CA LEU A 46 15.11 -3.25 -4.03
C LEU A 46 14.81 -3.88 -2.67
N PRO A 47 13.55 -4.27 -2.40
CA PRO A 47 13.22 -5.14 -1.27
C PRO A 47 13.96 -6.48 -1.39
N SER A 48 14.37 -7.07 -0.26
CA SER A 48 15.09 -8.35 -0.23
C SER A 48 14.32 -9.50 -0.89
N LYS A 49 12.98 -9.41 -0.93
CA LYS A 49 12.09 -10.41 -1.53
C LYS A 49 11.48 -9.94 -2.85
N ALA A 50 12.13 -9.02 -3.57
CA ALA A 50 11.69 -8.64 -4.90
C ALA A 50 12.09 -9.69 -5.94
N SER A 51 11.16 -10.06 -6.80
CA SER A 51 11.40 -10.98 -7.91
C SER A 51 11.34 -10.24 -9.23
N LEU A 52 12.35 -10.45 -10.08
CA LEU A 52 12.30 -9.99 -11.47
C LEU A 52 11.23 -10.81 -12.21
N VAL A 53 10.26 -10.13 -12.81
CA VAL A 53 9.17 -10.80 -13.54
C VAL A 53 9.25 -10.58 -15.04
N GLN A 54 9.88 -9.49 -15.47
CA GLN A 54 10.07 -9.19 -16.88
C GLN A 54 11.21 -8.19 -17.07
N GLU A 55 11.96 -8.38 -18.15
CA GLU A 55 13.02 -7.50 -18.62
C GLU A 55 12.92 -7.40 -20.15
N GLY A 56 13.20 -6.22 -20.70
CA GLY A 56 13.15 -6.00 -22.15
C GLY A 56 13.74 -4.65 -22.53
N THR A 57 13.40 -4.16 -23.72
CA THR A 57 13.90 -2.87 -24.22
C THR A 57 13.15 -1.68 -23.61
N PHE A 58 11.84 -1.84 -23.36
CA PHE A 58 10.97 -0.82 -22.78
C PHE A 58 9.98 -1.48 -21.82
N MET A 59 9.69 -0.79 -20.71
CA MET A 59 8.74 -1.24 -19.71
C MET A 59 7.92 -0.05 -19.21
N ALA A 60 6.62 -0.05 -19.50
CA ALA A 60 5.73 0.97 -18.96
C ALA A 60 5.31 0.64 -17.53
N THR A 61 5.07 1.67 -16.72
CA THR A 61 4.61 1.51 -15.33
C THR A 61 3.32 0.69 -15.24
N GLY A 62 2.34 0.95 -16.12
CA GLY A 62 1.08 0.21 -16.16
C GLY A 62 1.24 -1.26 -16.53
N GLN A 63 2.19 -1.58 -17.42
CA GLN A 63 2.50 -2.97 -17.78
C GLN A 63 3.10 -3.71 -16.59
N CYS A 64 4.08 -3.10 -15.91
CA CYS A 64 4.70 -3.70 -14.73
C CYS A 64 3.68 -3.91 -13.60
N LEU A 65 2.82 -2.92 -13.36
CA LEU A 65 1.74 -3.05 -12.38
C LEU A 65 0.80 -4.22 -12.70
N SER A 66 0.36 -4.32 -13.96
CA SER A 66 -0.55 -5.40 -14.39
C SER A 66 0.09 -6.79 -14.18
N GLN A 67 1.38 -6.93 -14.48
CA GLN A 67 2.13 -8.16 -14.25
C GLN A 67 2.19 -8.54 -12.77
N CYS A 68 2.39 -7.57 -11.88
CA CYS A 68 2.44 -7.83 -10.45
C CYS A 68 1.05 -8.16 -9.88
N GLN A 69 0.00 -7.50 -10.35
CA GLN A 69 -1.39 -7.83 -9.99
C GLN A 69 -1.75 -9.26 -10.40
N ASN A 70 -1.39 -9.68 -11.61
CA ASN A 70 -1.60 -11.05 -12.09
C ASN A 70 -0.84 -12.11 -11.26
N LYS A 71 0.22 -11.70 -10.56
CA LYS A 71 1.00 -12.54 -9.66
C LYS A 71 0.60 -12.39 -8.18
N ASN A 72 -0.52 -11.71 -7.90
CA ASN A 72 -1.01 -11.40 -6.55
C ASN A 72 0.05 -10.69 -5.68
N LYS A 73 0.83 -9.78 -6.27
CA LYS A 73 1.83 -8.96 -5.58
C LYS A 73 1.32 -7.55 -5.36
N SER A 74 1.48 -7.05 -4.14
CA SER A 74 1.00 -5.72 -3.73
C SER A 74 1.91 -4.57 -4.19
N VAL A 75 3.17 -4.85 -4.54
CA VAL A 75 4.15 -3.84 -4.94
C VAL A 75 4.73 -4.16 -6.32
N ALA A 76 4.66 -3.19 -7.23
CA ALA A 76 5.35 -3.19 -8.51
C ALA A 76 6.50 -2.18 -8.48
N ILE A 77 7.66 -2.58 -9.00
CA ILE A 77 8.89 -1.77 -8.99
C ILE A 77 9.44 -1.74 -10.41
N LEU A 78 9.48 -0.54 -10.97
CA LEU A 78 10.09 -0.29 -12.26
C LEU A 78 11.51 0.23 -12.07
N TYR A 79 12.49 -0.46 -12.65
CA TYR A 79 13.87 0.00 -12.68
C TYR A 79 14.40 -0.11 -14.11
N ALA A 80 14.59 1.05 -14.76
CA ALA A 80 14.85 1.13 -16.20
C ALA A 80 13.83 0.29 -16.98
N SER A 81 14.29 -0.74 -17.69
CA SER A 81 13.46 -1.65 -18.51
C SER A 81 13.06 -2.93 -17.79
N LYS A 82 13.28 -3.00 -16.47
CA LYS A 82 13.04 -4.18 -15.64
C LYS A 82 11.84 -3.96 -14.73
N CYS A 83 10.98 -4.97 -14.65
CA CYS A 83 9.86 -5.03 -13.73
C CYS A 83 10.13 -6.04 -12.63
N TYR A 84 10.05 -5.58 -11.38
CA TYR A 84 10.11 -6.43 -10.20
C TYR A 84 8.78 -6.37 -9.45
N CYS A 85 8.40 -7.49 -8.84
CA CYS A 85 7.26 -7.54 -7.95
C CYS A 85 7.69 -7.90 -6.52
N SER A 86 6.99 -7.36 -5.53
CA SER A 86 7.20 -7.70 -4.13
C SER A 86 5.91 -7.59 -3.33
N GLU A 87 5.94 -8.05 -2.08
CA GLU A 87 4.85 -7.85 -1.11
C GLU A 87 5.05 -6.57 -0.28
N SER A 88 6.24 -5.99 -0.32
CA SER A 88 6.63 -4.89 0.57
C SER A 88 7.55 -3.89 -0.12
N TYR A 89 7.53 -2.64 0.34
CA TYR A 89 8.48 -1.61 -0.09
C TYR A 89 9.90 -1.88 0.44
N PRO A 90 10.93 -1.30 -0.20
CA PRO A 90 12.27 -1.24 0.38
C PRO A 90 12.24 -0.53 1.74
N ALA A 91 13.05 -1.01 2.69
CA ALA A 91 13.14 -0.44 4.03
C ALA A 91 13.38 1.09 3.97
N ARG A 92 12.67 1.85 4.83
CA ARG A 92 12.64 3.33 4.88
C ARG A 92 13.97 4.08 4.70
N LEU A 93 15.11 3.46 5.01
CA LEU A 93 16.44 4.06 4.86
C LEU A 93 16.87 4.34 3.41
N SER A 94 16.02 4.05 2.41
CA SER A 94 16.28 4.29 0.99
C SER A 94 15.45 5.40 0.33
N ILE A 95 14.70 6.20 1.10
CA ILE A 95 13.95 7.36 0.57
C ILE A 95 14.92 8.53 0.35
N HIS A 96 15.16 8.91 -0.91
CA HIS A 96 15.82 10.17 -1.23
C HIS A 96 14.75 11.25 -1.39
N THR A 97 14.66 12.17 -0.42
CA THR A 97 13.96 13.44 -0.60
C THR A 97 14.78 14.28 -1.58
N ARG A 98 14.21 14.55 -2.76
CA ARG A 98 14.78 15.51 -3.70
C ARG A 98 14.77 16.91 -3.09
#